data_AF-A0A530BIS6-F1
#
_entry.id   AF-A0A530BIS6-F1
#
_cell.length_a   1.000
_cell.length_b   1.000
_cell.length_c   1.000
_cell.angle_alpha   90.00
_cell.angle_beta   90.00
_cell.angle_gamma   90.00
#
_symmetry.space_group_name_H-M   'P 1'
#
loop_
_entity.id
_entity.type
_entity.pdbx_description
1 polymer ?
#
loop_
_entity_poly.entity_id
_entity_poly.type
_entity_poly.pdbx_seq_one_letter_code
_entity_poly.pdbx_strand_id
1 'polypeptide(L)'
;MSAPRTLYDKIFDDHVVDRQDDGTCLLYIDRHLVHEVTSPQAFEGLRMTNRKVRHPEKTLAVVDHNVPTSPERKFGIKNEESRIQVEALARNAKDFGIEYYSENDVRQGIVHIIGPEQGFTLPGMTIVCGDSHTSTHGAFGALAHGIGTSEVEHVLATQTLIQRKAKNMLVRVDGQLPEGVTAKDIILAIIGEIGTAGGTGYVIEYAGEAIRSLSMEGRMTICNMSIEGGARAGLIAPDETTFAYVKDKPRAPKGAAWDAALAYWKTLHSDEGAHFDKVVVLDAQKLPPIVSWGSSPEDVVSVQGFVPNPADIADENKRTSKLRALDYMGLTPGTKITDIALDRVFIGSCT
;
A
#
# COMPACT_ATOMS: atom_id res chain seq x y z
N MET A 1 2.21 26.09 23.40
CA MET A 1 1.97 25.55 22.06
C MET A 1 2.08 24.04 22.16
N SER A 2 1.19 23.26 21.54
CA SER A 2 1.37 21.81 21.43
C SER A 2 2.67 21.52 20.68
N ALA A 3 3.33 20.39 20.99
CA ALA A 3 4.52 19.97 20.25
C ALA A 3 4.18 19.79 18.75
N PRO A 4 5.08 20.15 17.82
CA PRO A 4 4.91 19.87 16.40
C PRO A 4 4.69 18.38 16.14
N ARG A 5 3.73 18.05 15.27
CA ARG A 5 3.32 16.66 14.98
C ARG A 5 3.60 16.29 13.53
N THR A 6 3.98 15.04 13.28
CA THR A 6 4.04 14.50 11.92
C THR A 6 2.63 14.29 11.35
N LEU A 7 2.52 14.05 10.04
CA LEU A 7 1.25 13.63 9.43
C LEU A 7 0.73 12.34 10.07
N TYR A 8 1.62 11.37 10.31
CA TYR A 8 1.28 10.12 10.99
C TYR A 8 0.74 10.39 12.40
N ASP A 9 1.39 11.26 13.18
CA ASP A 9 0.95 11.61 14.53
C ASP A 9 -0.46 12.19 14.52
N LYS A 10 -0.75 13.13 13.61
CA LYS A 10 -2.07 13.74 13.46
C LYS A 10 -3.14 12.69 13.18
N ILE A 11 -2.94 11.87 12.16
CA ILE A 11 -3.92 10.84 11.78
C ILE A 11 -4.07 9.81 12.90
N PHE A 12 -2.98 9.30 13.45
CA PHE A 12 -3.04 8.29 14.49
C PHE A 12 -3.80 8.80 15.72
N ASP A 13 -3.42 9.98 16.23
CA ASP A 13 -4.00 10.51 17.46
C ASP A 13 -5.48 10.88 17.30
N ASP A 14 -5.91 11.36 16.13
CA ASP A 14 -7.32 11.66 15.83
C ASP A 14 -8.22 10.40 15.80
N HIS A 15 -7.62 9.21 15.69
CA HIS A 15 -8.33 7.92 15.60
C HIS A 15 -8.18 7.06 16.87
N VAL A 16 -7.43 7.50 17.88
CA VAL A 16 -7.32 6.75 19.15
C VAL A 16 -8.65 6.82 19.89
N VAL A 17 -9.30 5.67 20.07
CA VAL A 17 -10.51 5.52 20.88
C VAL A 17 -10.14 5.38 22.36
N ASP A 18 -9.11 4.59 22.63
CA ASP A 18 -8.62 4.31 23.98
C ASP A 18 -7.13 4.01 23.97
N ARG A 19 -6.43 4.36 25.05
CA ARG A 19 -4.99 4.15 25.21
C ARG A 19 -4.69 3.51 26.56
N GLN A 20 -4.07 2.34 26.51
CA GLN A 20 -3.63 1.61 27.68
C GLN A 20 -2.31 2.17 28.23
N ASP A 21 -2.03 1.89 29.50
CA ASP A 21 -0.82 2.35 30.20
C ASP A 21 0.49 1.86 29.54
N ASP A 22 0.45 0.71 28.85
CA ASP A 22 1.61 0.14 28.14
C ASP A 22 1.84 0.76 26.75
N GLY A 23 1.03 1.75 26.36
CA GLY A 23 1.08 2.44 25.08
C GLY A 23 0.29 1.76 23.95
N THR A 24 -0.34 0.61 24.21
CA THR A 24 -1.25 -0.04 23.26
C THR A 24 -2.51 0.80 23.10
N CYS A 25 -2.94 1.00 21.86
CA CYS A 25 -4.10 1.82 21.51
C CYS A 25 -5.18 0.98 20.85
N LEU A 26 -6.44 1.31 21.13
CA LEU A 26 -7.56 0.90 20.31
C LEU A 26 -7.80 2.00 19.27
N LEU A 27 -7.53 1.69 18.01
CA LEU A 27 -7.66 2.63 16.89
C LEU A 27 -9.02 2.44 16.22
N TYR A 28 -9.72 3.53 15.94
CA TYR A 28 -10.91 3.49 15.08
C TYR A 28 -10.49 3.22 13.63
N ILE A 29 -11.27 2.42 12.90
CA ILE A 29 -11.03 2.13 11.49
C ILE A 29 -12.14 2.78 10.65
N ASP A 30 -11.80 3.68 9.73
CA ASP A 30 -12.81 4.34 8.90
C ASP A 30 -13.36 3.44 7.80
N ARG A 31 -12.48 2.64 7.18
CA ARG A 31 -12.81 1.83 6.01
C ARG A 31 -12.11 0.48 6.08
N HIS A 32 -12.83 -0.54 5.66
CA HIS A 32 -12.34 -1.90 5.58
C HIS A 32 -12.56 -2.43 4.16
N LEU A 33 -11.48 -2.84 3.50
CA LEU A 33 -11.56 -3.55 2.24
C LEU A 33 -11.43 -5.05 2.50
N VAL A 34 -12.21 -5.87 1.80
CA VAL A 34 -12.12 -7.33 1.91
C VAL A 34 -12.13 -7.97 0.53
N HIS A 35 -11.40 -9.09 0.42
CA HIS A 35 -11.29 -9.89 -0.80
C HIS A 35 -11.41 -11.38 -0.46
N GLU A 36 -11.50 -12.22 -1.49
CA GLU A 36 -11.92 -13.62 -1.39
C GLU A 36 -10.90 -14.56 -0.74
N VAL A 37 -9.64 -14.13 -0.60
CA VAL A 37 -8.56 -15.00 -0.13
C VAL A 37 -8.47 -15.01 1.41
N THR A 38 -8.48 -13.85 2.04
CA THR A 38 -8.17 -13.71 3.47
C THR A 38 -9.40 -13.50 4.35
N SER A 39 -10.52 -13.06 3.78
CA SER A 39 -11.74 -12.77 4.54
C SER A 39 -12.67 -13.96 4.87
N PRO A 40 -12.68 -15.12 4.16
CA PRO A 40 -13.68 -16.17 4.42
C PRO A 40 -13.73 -16.68 5.86
N GLN A 41 -12.56 -16.89 6.47
CA GLN A 41 -12.45 -17.36 7.85
C GLN A 41 -12.99 -16.34 8.87
N ALA A 42 -12.76 -15.04 8.62
CA ALA A 42 -13.27 -13.98 9.49
C ALA A 42 -14.81 -13.95 9.50
N PHE A 43 -15.45 -14.09 8.34
CA PHE A 43 -16.91 -14.18 8.26
C PHE A 43 -17.45 -15.43 8.97
N GLU A 44 -16.74 -16.56 8.89
CA GLU A 44 -17.14 -17.76 9.60
C GLU A 44 -17.03 -17.62 11.12
N GLY A 45 -15.97 -16.97 11.61
CA GLY A 45 -15.83 -16.63 13.03
C GLY A 45 -17.00 -15.80 13.56
N LEU A 46 -17.48 -14.82 12.78
CA LEU A 46 -18.68 -14.05 13.13
C LEU A 46 -19.93 -14.94 13.21
N ARG A 47 -20.14 -15.84 12.24
CA ARG A 47 -21.30 -16.76 12.27
C ARG A 47 -21.27 -17.68 13.50
N MET A 48 -20.13 -18.31 13.74
CA MET A 48 -19.93 -19.25 14.85
C MET A 48 -20.13 -18.57 16.21
N THR A 49 -19.84 -17.27 16.32
CA THR A 49 -20.04 -16.47 17.53
C THR A 49 -21.35 -15.67 17.55
N ASN A 50 -22.22 -15.86 16.55
CA ASN A 50 -23.48 -15.16 16.36
C ASN A 50 -23.33 -13.62 16.38
N ARG A 51 -22.23 -13.11 15.80
CA ARG A 51 -21.95 -11.69 15.64
C ARG A 51 -22.36 -11.21 14.25
N LYS A 52 -22.67 -9.93 14.16
CA LYS A 52 -22.89 -9.22 12.90
C LYS A 52 -21.68 -8.35 12.58
N VAL A 53 -21.55 -7.97 11.31
CA VAL A 53 -20.65 -6.89 10.91
C VAL A 53 -21.18 -5.58 11.51
N ARG A 54 -20.31 -4.85 12.22
CA ARG A 54 -20.68 -3.66 13.00
C ARG A 54 -21.12 -2.50 12.11
N HIS A 55 -20.36 -2.23 11.05
CA HIS A 55 -20.63 -1.18 10.06
C HIS A 55 -20.46 -1.73 8.64
N PRO A 56 -21.46 -2.45 8.10
CA PRO A 56 -21.39 -2.98 6.73
C PRO A 56 -21.16 -1.90 5.68
N GLU A 57 -21.66 -0.68 5.90
CA GLU A 57 -21.51 0.48 5.02
C GLU A 57 -20.08 1.03 4.94
N LYS A 58 -19.22 0.65 5.90
CA LYS A 58 -17.79 0.98 5.95
C LYS A 58 -16.90 -0.13 5.41
N THR A 59 -17.51 -1.25 4.98
CA THR A 59 -16.82 -2.37 4.38
C THR A 59 -17.14 -2.47 2.90
N LEU A 60 -16.13 -2.69 2.07
CA LEU A 60 -16.31 -2.92 0.63
C LEU A 60 -15.62 -4.22 0.23
N ALA A 61 -16.38 -5.11 -0.40
CA ALA A 61 -15.89 -6.40 -0.88
C ALA A 61 -15.64 -6.36 -2.39
N VAL A 62 -14.52 -6.92 -2.83
CA VAL A 62 -14.18 -7.04 -4.25
C VAL A 62 -13.47 -8.37 -4.49
N VAL A 63 -13.69 -8.97 -5.66
CA VAL A 63 -12.87 -10.09 -6.14
C VAL A 63 -11.79 -9.62 -7.11
N ASP A 64 -10.57 -10.08 -6.91
CA ASP A 64 -9.44 -9.68 -7.76
C ASP A 64 -8.28 -10.69 -7.81
N HIS A 65 -8.14 -11.62 -6.85
CA HIS A 65 -7.04 -12.58 -6.80
C HIS A 65 -7.31 -13.86 -7.62
N ASN A 66 -8.57 -14.29 -7.65
CA ASN A 66 -9.01 -15.56 -8.23
C ASN A 66 -9.82 -15.40 -9.52
N VAL A 67 -9.84 -14.20 -10.10
CA VAL A 67 -10.50 -13.93 -11.37
C VAL A 67 -9.55 -14.29 -12.52
N PRO A 68 -9.90 -15.25 -13.40
CA PRO A 68 -9.03 -15.63 -14.52
C PRO A 68 -8.82 -14.46 -15.49
N THR A 69 -7.61 -14.33 -16.02
CA THR A 69 -7.28 -13.34 -17.06
C THR A 69 -7.66 -13.80 -18.48
N SER A 70 -8.12 -15.04 -18.63
CA SER A 70 -8.45 -15.61 -19.95
C SER A 70 -9.83 -15.14 -20.47
N PRO A 71 -10.03 -15.02 -21.79
CA PRO A 71 -11.30 -14.57 -22.37
C PRO A 71 -12.50 -15.46 -21.99
N GLU A 72 -12.26 -16.72 -21.62
CA GLU A 72 -13.28 -17.66 -21.18
C GLU A 72 -13.87 -17.33 -19.82
N ARG A 73 -13.28 -16.38 -19.05
CA ARG A 73 -13.81 -15.96 -17.74
C ARG A 73 -15.28 -15.54 -17.77
N LYS A 74 -15.76 -15.06 -18.92
CA LYS A 74 -17.17 -14.71 -19.17
C LYS A 74 -18.13 -15.89 -19.03
N PHE A 75 -17.62 -17.12 -19.08
CA PHE A 75 -18.37 -18.35 -18.87
C PHE A 75 -18.23 -18.89 -17.44
N GLY A 76 -17.63 -18.11 -16.53
CA GLY A 76 -17.38 -18.47 -15.14
C GLY A 76 -15.94 -18.94 -14.87
N ILE A 77 -15.65 -19.18 -13.59
CA ILE A 77 -14.34 -19.60 -13.10
C ILE A 77 -14.27 -21.14 -13.14
N LYS A 78 -13.43 -21.68 -14.04
CA LYS A 78 -13.28 -23.14 -14.23
C LYS A 78 -12.49 -23.81 -13.10
N ASN A 79 -11.51 -23.13 -12.53
CA ASN A 79 -10.76 -23.64 -11.39
C ASN A 79 -11.70 -23.71 -10.18
N GLU A 80 -11.84 -24.90 -9.62
CA GLU A 80 -12.80 -25.16 -8.54
C GLU A 80 -12.48 -24.38 -7.26
N GLU A 81 -11.22 -24.34 -6.85
CA GLU A 81 -10.77 -23.64 -5.64
C GLU A 81 -11.02 -22.13 -5.75
N SER A 82 -10.61 -21.52 -6.87
CA SER A 82 -10.85 -20.11 -7.17
C SER A 82 -12.35 -19.79 -7.19
N ARG A 83 -13.17 -20.65 -7.81
CA ARG A 83 -14.64 -20.49 -7.84
C ARG A 83 -15.24 -20.53 -6.44
N ILE A 84 -14.83 -21.48 -5.60
CA ILE A 84 -15.33 -21.61 -4.22
C ILE A 84 -15.04 -20.35 -3.41
N GLN A 85 -13.83 -19.77 -3.53
CA GLN A 85 -13.47 -18.54 -2.81
C GLN A 85 -14.32 -17.35 -3.25
N VAL A 86 -14.47 -17.14 -4.56
CA VAL A 86 -15.32 -16.07 -5.12
C VAL A 86 -16.77 -16.22 -4.69
N GLU A 87 -17.34 -17.43 -4.80
CA GLU A 87 -18.70 -17.69 -4.35
C GLU A 87 -18.87 -17.51 -2.83
N ALA A 88 -17.84 -17.86 -2.04
CA ALA A 88 -17.87 -17.66 -0.60
C ALA A 88 -17.92 -16.17 -0.25
N LEU A 89 -17.12 -15.32 -0.92
CA LEU A 89 -17.20 -13.88 -0.71
C LEU A 89 -18.56 -13.31 -1.11
N ALA A 90 -19.13 -13.75 -2.24
CA ALA A 90 -20.45 -13.33 -2.67
C ALA A 90 -21.56 -13.70 -1.64
N ARG A 91 -21.51 -14.92 -1.09
CA ARG A 91 -22.40 -15.35 0.00
C ARG A 91 -22.19 -14.51 1.25
N ASN A 92 -20.94 -14.34 1.69
CA ASN A 92 -20.60 -13.54 2.86
C ASN A 92 -21.12 -12.09 2.73
N ALA A 93 -20.87 -11.44 1.59
CA ALA A 93 -21.30 -10.08 1.37
C ALA A 93 -22.83 -9.95 1.43
N LYS A 94 -23.56 -10.90 0.82
CA LYS A 94 -25.01 -10.95 0.90
C LYS A 94 -25.51 -11.17 2.33
N ASP A 95 -24.98 -12.15 3.05
CA ASP A 95 -25.42 -12.54 4.39
C ASP A 95 -25.19 -11.42 5.42
N PHE A 96 -24.10 -10.67 5.27
CA PHE A 96 -23.71 -9.60 6.19
C PHE A 96 -24.06 -8.19 5.70
N GLY A 97 -24.70 -8.05 4.53
CA GLY A 97 -25.15 -6.77 3.98
C GLY A 97 -24.01 -5.84 3.54
N ILE A 98 -22.90 -6.41 3.06
CA ILE A 98 -21.73 -5.68 2.56
C ILE A 98 -21.87 -5.45 1.06
N GLU A 99 -21.48 -4.26 0.58
CA GLU A 99 -21.42 -3.98 -0.84
C GLU A 99 -20.32 -4.81 -1.52
N TYR A 100 -20.66 -5.43 -2.66
CA TYR A 100 -19.80 -6.38 -3.35
C TYR A 100 -19.63 -6.02 -4.83
N TYR A 101 -18.38 -5.88 -5.27
CA TYR A 101 -18.00 -5.80 -6.68
C TYR A 101 -17.59 -7.19 -7.16
N SER A 102 -18.53 -7.83 -7.85
CA SER A 102 -18.33 -9.15 -8.45
C SER A 102 -17.42 -9.07 -9.67
N GLU A 103 -16.96 -10.23 -10.13
CA GLU A 103 -16.16 -10.41 -11.33
C GLU A 103 -16.84 -9.93 -12.64
N ASN A 104 -18.14 -9.61 -12.56
CA ASN A 104 -18.96 -9.09 -13.65
C ASN A 104 -19.34 -7.60 -13.47
N ASP A 105 -19.00 -6.98 -12.33
CA ASP A 105 -19.23 -5.55 -12.12
C ASP A 105 -18.20 -4.73 -12.92
N VAL A 106 -18.64 -3.67 -13.61
CA VAL A 106 -17.76 -2.80 -14.39
C VAL A 106 -16.74 -2.04 -13.51
N ARG A 107 -17.04 -1.89 -12.22
CA ARG A 107 -16.16 -1.25 -11.23
C ARG A 107 -15.16 -2.24 -10.62
N GLN A 108 -15.27 -3.53 -10.94
CA GLN A 108 -14.33 -4.52 -10.44
C GLN A 108 -12.93 -4.24 -10.96
N GLY A 109 -11.98 -4.26 -10.05
CA GLY A 109 -10.56 -4.05 -10.29
C GLY A 109 -9.78 -4.57 -9.08
N ILE A 110 -8.49 -4.26 -9.03
CA ILE A 110 -7.65 -4.68 -7.90
C ILE A 110 -8.04 -3.89 -6.64
N VAL A 111 -8.07 -4.55 -5.48
CA VAL A 111 -8.59 -4.01 -4.22
C VAL A 111 -8.01 -2.64 -3.82
N HIS A 112 -6.73 -2.41 -4.11
CA HIS A 112 -6.04 -1.14 -3.80
C HIS A 112 -6.36 -0.01 -4.78
N ILE A 113 -6.94 -0.33 -5.93
CA ILE A 113 -7.28 0.61 -7.01
C ILE A 113 -8.76 1.01 -6.93
N ILE A 114 -9.65 0.05 -6.65
CA ILE A 114 -11.10 0.32 -6.58
C ILE A 114 -11.43 1.31 -5.47
N GLY A 115 -10.73 1.28 -4.33
CA GLY A 115 -10.94 2.22 -3.23
C GLY A 115 -10.78 3.69 -3.69
N PRO A 116 -9.60 4.08 -4.21
CA PRO A 116 -9.37 5.37 -4.83
C PRO A 116 -10.34 5.73 -5.97
N GLU A 117 -10.60 4.82 -6.91
CA GLU A 117 -11.47 5.07 -8.07
C GLU A 117 -12.92 5.37 -7.68
N GLN A 118 -13.40 4.74 -6.60
CA GLN A 118 -14.74 5.00 -6.08
C GLN A 118 -14.78 6.20 -5.14
N GLY A 119 -13.65 6.79 -4.74
CA GLY A 119 -13.59 7.80 -3.67
C GLY A 119 -13.90 7.22 -2.28
N PHE A 120 -13.69 5.91 -2.10
CA PHE A 120 -13.77 5.23 -0.81
C PHE A 120 -12.54 5.54 0.05
N THR A 121 -11.40 5.76 -0.60
CA THR A 121 -10.16 6.28 -0.01
C THR A 121 -10.19 7.80 0.01
N LEU A 122 -10.15 8.41 1.19
CA LEU A 122 -10.08 9.86 1.35
C LEU A 122 -8.95 10.23 2.33
N PRO A 123 -8.39 11.46 2.23
CA PRO A 123 -7.35 11.91 3.14
C PRO A 123 -7.77 11.90 4.61
N GLY A 124 -6.82 11.54 5.46
CA GLY A 124 -6.96 11.49 6.91
C GLY A 124 -7.65 10.23 7.45
N MET A 125 -8.03 9.27 6.59
CA MET A 125 -8.68 8.04 7.02
C MET A 125 -7.70 7.01 7.59
N THR A 126 -8.24 6.09 8.39
CA THR A 126 -7.67 4.80 8.72
C THR A 126 -8.29 3.70 7.85
N ILE A 127 -7.46 2.95 7.12
CA ILE A 127 -7.92 1.95 6.14
C ILE A 127 -7.18 0.63 6.32
N VAL A 128 -7.91 -0.48 6.34
CA VAL A 128 -7.29 -1.81 6.48
C VAL A 128 -7.86 -2.79 5.47
N CYS A 129 -7.07 -3.81 5.15
CA CYS A 129 -7.46 -4.95 4.33
C CYS A 129 -6.64 -6.17 4.75
N GLY A 130 -7.13 -7.37 4.49
CA GLY A 130 -6.36 -8.61 4.62
C GLY A 130 -5.27 -8.78 3.56
N ASP A 131 -4.66 -7.69 3.10
CA ASP A 131 -3.66 -7.64 2.03
C ASP A 131 -2.51 -6.69 2.39
N SER A 132 -1.27 -7.08 2.14
CA SER A 132 -0.06 -6.33 2.49
C SER A 132 0.05 -4.96 1.84
N HIS A 133 -0.41 -4.82 0.60
CA HIS A 133 -0.25 -3.62 -0.23
C HIS A 133 -1.32 -2.56 0.01
N THR A 134 -2.12 -2.73 1.06
CA THR A 134 -3.06 -1.71 1.56
C THR A 134 -2.36 -0.38 1.87
N SER A 135 -1.04 -0.40 2.09
CA SER A 135 -0.19 0.78 2.13
C SER A 135 -0.37 1.73 0.95
N THR A 136 -0.83 1.26 -0.22
CA THR A 136 -1.16 2.07 -1.41
C THR A 136 -2.02 3.29 -1.09
N HIS A 137 -3.02 3.14 -0.21
CA HIS A 137 -3.95 4.22 0.15
C HIS A 137 -3.25 5.36 0.92
N GLY A 138 -2.05 5.11 1.43
CA GLY A 138 -1.12 6.10 1.98
C GLY A 138 -0.82 7.30 1.08
N ALA A 139 -0.92 7.10 -0.24
CA ALA A 139 -0.74 8.15 -1.24
C ALA A 139 -1.73 9.32 -1.10
N PHE A 140 -2.85 9.08 -0.41
CA PHE A 140 -3.91 10.05 -0.14
C PHE A 140 -3.73 10.73 1.23
N GLY A 141 -2.67 10.40 1.98
CA GLY A 141 -2.55 10.77 3.39
C GLY A 141 -3.55 10.02 4.26
N ALA A 142 -3.80 8.76 3.96
CA ALA A 142 -4.59 7.85 4.80
C ALA A 142 -3.65 6.86 5.50
N LEU A 143 -3.83 6.63 6.80
CA LEU A 143 -3.10 5.60 7.53
C LEU A 143 -3.64 4.23 7.16
N ALA A 144 -2.97 3.59 6.20
CA ALA A 144 -3.45 2.37 5.59
C ALA A 144 -2.44 1.23 5.64
N HIS A 145 -2.87 0.03 6.05
CA HIS A 145 -1.98 -1.12 6.22
C HIS A 145 -2.72 -2.46 6.17
N GLY A 146 -1.98 -3.49 5.79
CA GLY A 146 -2.46 -4.87 5.80
C GLY A 146 -2.62 -5.42 7.22
N ILE A 147 -3.62 -6.26 7.41
CA ILE A 147 -3.95 -6.91 8.68
C ILE A 147 -4.13 -8.42 8.52
N GLY A 148 -3.94 -9.18 9.60
CA GLY A 148 -4.15 -10.63 9.59
C GLY A 148 -5.62 -11.03 9.63
N THR A 149 -5.95 -12.28 9.30
CA THR A 149 -7.33 -12.80 9.30
C THR A 149 -8.07 -12.59 10.63
N SER A 150 -7.40 -12.79 11.77
CA SER A 150 -8.01 -12.54 13.09
C SER A 150 -8.33 -11.07 13.33
N GLU A 151 -7.51 -10.17 12.77
CA GLU A 151 -7.77 -8.73 12.82
C GLU A 151 -8.89 -8.34 11.87
N VAL A 152 -9.03 -8.98 10.70
CA VAL A 152 -10.17 -8.80 9.78
C VAL A 152 -11.48 -9.11 10.53
N GLU A 153 -11.57 -10.24 11.24
CA GLU A 153 -12.74 -10.56 12.06
C GLU A 153 -12.98 -9.49 13.12
N HIS A 154 -11.92 -9.06 13.81
CA HIS A 154 -12.01 -8.05 14.86
C HIS A 154 -12.58 -6.72 14.32
N VAL A 155 -12.06 -6.22 13.20
CA VAL A 155 -12.55 -4.99 12.55
C VAL A 155 -13.99 -5.15 12.10
N LEU A 156 -14.36 -6.28 11.50
CA LEU A 156 -15.75 -6.55 11.13
C LEU A 156 -16.67 -6.52 12.36
N ALA A 157 -16.23 -7.06 13.50
CA ALA A 157 -17.02 -7.13 14.73
C ALA A 157 -17.10 -5.80 15.50
N THR A 158 -16.06 -4.96 15.46
CA THR A 158 -15.92 -3.81 16.37
C THR A 158 -15.71 -2.47 15.69
N GLN A 159 -15.27 -2.45 14.42
CA GLN A 159 -14.79 -1.27 13.70
C GLN A 159 -13.57 -0.60 14.34
N THR A 160 -12.81 -1.36 15.10
CA THR A 160 -11.58 -0.90 15.76
C THR A 160 -10.46 -1.90 15.54
N LEU A 161 -9.23 -1.52 15.87
CA LEU A 161 -8.07 -2.39 15.80
C LEU A 161 -7.10 -2.08 16.93
N ILE A 162 -6.58 -3.11 17.59
CA ILE A 162 -5.55 -2.94 18.61
C ILE A 162 -4.21 -2.72 17.90
N GLN A 163 -3.56 -1.59 18.15
CA GLN A 163 -2.29 -1.22 17.54
C GLN A 163 -1.34 -0.59 18.55
N ARG A 164 -0.04 -0.76 18.34
CA ARG A 164 0.99 0.07 18.99
C ARG A 164 1.47 1.10 17.99
N LYS A 165 1.65 2.34 18.45
CA LYS A 165 2.14 3.43 17.60
C LYS A 165 3.55 3.09 17.11
N ALA A 166 3.76 3.18 15.81
CA ALA A 166 5.06 2.98 15.18
C ALA A 166 5.94 4.24 15.34
N LYS A 167 7.22 4.12 14.99
CA LYS A 167 8.11 5.27 14.90
C LYS A 167 7.90 6.04 13.59
N ASN A 168 8.28 7.32 13.59
CA ASN A 168 8.19 8.19 12.41
C ASN A 168 9.47 8.08 11.58
N MET A 169 9.35 7.74 10.29
CA MET A 169 10.47 7.80 9.34
C MET A 169 10.16 8.78 8.22
N LEU A 170 11.09 9.69 7.92
CA LEU A 170 11.00 10.57 6.76
C LEU A 170 11.90 10.04 5.65
N VAL A 171 11.33 9.85 4.46
CA VAL A 171 12.10 9.67 3.22
C VAL A 171 11.88 10.90 2.35
N ARG A 172 12.92 11.73 2.22
CA ARG A 172 12.87 12.98 1.44
C ARG A 172 13.62 12.82 0.12
N VAL A 173 12.92 13.04 -1.00
CA VAL A 173 13.50 12.96 -2.35
C VAL A 173 13.45 14.35 -2.98
N ASP A 174 14.59 15.03 -3.00
CA ASP A 174 14.71 16.43 -3.40
C ASP A 174 15.20 16.57 -4.85
N GLY A 175 14.76 17.62 -5.55
CA GLY A 175 15.09 17.87 -6.95
C GLY A 175 14.07 17.32 -7.94
N GLN A 176 14.35 17.54 -9.23
CA GLN A 176 13.55 17.09 -10.37
C GLN A 176 14.06 15.76 -10.91
N LEU A 177 13.14 14.89 -11.31
CA LEU A 177 13.48 13.60 -11.92
C LEU A 177 14.07 13.80 -13.32
N PRO A 178 15.14 13.08 -13.68
CA PRO A 178 15.61 13.02 -15.06
C PRO A 178 14.56 12.41 -15.99
N GLU A 179 14.70 12.67 -17.29
CA GLU A 179 13.86 12.06 -18.31
C GLU A 179 13.96 10.52 -18.26
N GLY A 180 12.81 9.85 -18.37
CA GLY A 180 12.71 8.38 -18.31
C GLY A 180 12.72 7.80 -16.89
N VAL A 181 12.85 8.63 -15.86
CA VAL A 181 12.77 8.22 -14.45
C VAL A 181 11.35 8.47 -13.92
N THR A 182 10.81 7.49 -13.22
CA THR A 182 9.41 7.44 -12.79
C THR A 182 9.29 7.21 -11.27
N ALA A 183 8.06 7.20 -10.76
CA ALA A 183 7.78 6.82 -9.37
C ALA A 183 8.30 5.43 -9.01
N LYS A 184 8.30 4.48 -9.96
CA LYS A 184 8.80 3.13 -9.73
C LYS A 184 10.32 3.13 -9.48
N ASP A 185 11.05 3.98 -10.19
CA ASP A 185 12.49 4.11 -10.01
C ASP A 185 12.81 4.76 -8.65
N ILE A 186 12.04 5.76 -8.22
CA ILE A 186 12.18 6.36 -6.89
C ILE A 186 12.00 5.29 -5.80
N ILE A 187 10.90 4.51 -5.83
CA ILE A 187 10.65 3.56 -4.76
C ILE A 187 11.65 2.40 -4.75
N LEU A 188 12.11 1.95 -5.92
CA LEU A 188 13.18 0.96 -6.01
C LEU A 188 14.51 1.52 -5.48
N ALA A 189 14.84 2.78 -5.75
CA ALA A 189 16.01 3.43 -5.17
C ALA A 189 15.93 3.51 -3.64
N ILE A 190 14.76 3.87 -3.10
CA ILE A 190 14.51 3.92 -1.66
C ILE A 190 14.70 2.53 -1.05
N ILE A 191 14.08 1.49 -1.62
CA ILE A 191 14.20 0.11 -1.12
C ILE A 191 15.64 -0.39 -1.24
N GLY A 192 16.36 -0.05 -2.31
CA GLY A 192 17.79 -0.36 -2.46
C GLY A 192 18.66 0.30 -1.37
N GLU A 193 18.35 1.54 -0.99
CA GLU A 193 19.06 2.30 0.04
C GLU A 193 18.79 1.77 1.45
N ILE A 194 17.51 1.53 1.79
CA ILE A 194 17.11 1.16 3.16
C ILE A 194 17.08 -0.35 3.40
N GLY A 195 17.03 -1.14 2.33
CA GLY A 195 16.83 -2.59 2.35
C GLY A 195 15.40 -3.01 2.71
N THR A 196 15.10 -4.29 2.54
CA THR A 196 13.77 -4.87 2.82
C THR A 196 13.34 -4.81 4.28
N ALA A 197 14.27 -4.61 5.21
CA ALA A 197 13.99 -4.43 6.63
C ALA A 197 14.08 -2.97 7.09
N GLY A 198 14.40 -2.03 6.20
CA GLY A 198 14.79 -0.66 6.54
C GLY A 198 13.72 0.19 7.22
N GLY A 199 12.45 -0.12 6.96
CA GLY A 199 11.26 0.50 7.53
C GLY A 199 10.59 -0.31 8.65
N THR A 200 11.19 -1.42 9.11
CA THR A 200 10.61 -2.27 10.16
C THR A 200 10.36 -1.47 11.43
N GLY A 201 9.10 -1.43 11.88
CA GLY A 201 8.68 -0.69 13.07
C GLY A 201 8.44 0.81 12.85
N TYR A 202 8.46 1.28 11.59
CA TYR A 202 8.18 2.65 11.21
C TYR A 202 6.92 2.75 10.34
N VAL A 203 6.31 3.94 10.37
CA VAL A 203 5.51 4.47 9.25
C VAL A 203 6.39 5.44 8.50
N ILE A 204 6.44 5.30 7.17
CA ILE A 204 7.26 6.17 6.30
C ILE A 204 6.41 7.32 5.79
N GLU A 205 6.86 8.55 6.01
CA GLU A 205 6.37 9.73 5.31
C GLU A 205 7.30 10.03 4.12
N TYR A 206 6.75 10.02 2.90
CA TYR A 206 7.47 10.37 1.69
C TYR A 206 7.25 11.85 1.38
N ALA A 207 8.35 12.59 1.25
CA ALA A 207 8.33 14.03 1.02
C ALA A 207 9.41 14.45 0.03
N GLY A 208 9.47 15.76 -0.25
CA GLY A 208 10.43 16.34 -1.18
C GLY A 208 9.80 16.71 -2.52
N GLU A 209 10.57 17.45 -3.31
CA GLU A 209 10.12 18.01 -4.58
C GLU A 209 9.71 16.93 -5.59
N ALA A 210 10.47 15.84 -5.68
CA ALA A 210 10.18 14.75 -6.61
C ALA A 210 8.84 14.09 -6.27
N ILE A 211 8.58 13.81 -4.98
CA ILE A 211 7.33 13.19 -4.52
C ILE A 211 6.12 14.09 -4.80
N ARG A 212 6.22 15.40 -4.50
CA ARG A 212 5.14 16.35 -4.77
C ARG A 212 4.81 16.48 -6.26
N SER A 213 5.83 16.33 -7.12
CA SER A 213 5.68 16.45 -8.57
C SER A 213 5.04 15.22 -9.23
N LEU A 214 4.84 14.12 -8.51
CA LEU A 214 4.20 12.91 -9.02
C LEU A 214 2.68 13.11 -9.20
N SER A 215 2.12 12.41 -10.20
CA SER A 215 0.68 12.17 -10.28
C SER A 215 0.19 11.33 -9.09
N MET A 216 -1.13 11.23 -8.90
CA MET A 216 -1.67 10.37 -7.84
C MET A 216 -1.29 8.90 -8.02
N GLU A 217 -1.27 8.40 -9.25
CA GLU A 217 -0.86 7.04 -9.57
C GLU A 217 0.61 6.83 -9.22
N GLY A 218 1.49 7.80 -9.51
CA GLY A 218 2.89 7.74 -9.07
C GLY A 218 3.03 7.72 -7.55
N ARG A 219 2.21 8.48 -6.82
CA ARG A 219 2.17 8.44 -5.35
C ARG A 219 1.68 7.09 -4.83
N MET A 220 0.69 6.50 -5.50
CA MET A 220 0.18 5.15 -5.21
C MET A 220 1.28 4.10 -5.40
N THR A 221 2.06 4.16 -6.48
CA THR A 221 3.24 3.30 -6.69
C THR A 221 4.23 3.36 -5.54
N ILE A 222 4.53 4.57 -5.03
CA ILE A 222 5.47 4.78 -3.92
C ILE A 222 4.92 4.13 -2.64
N CYS A 223 3.67 4.46 -2.28
CA CYS A 223 3.09 3.98 -1.04
C CYS A 223 2.81 2.46 -1.08
N ASN A 224 2.40 1.93 -2.24
CA ASN A 224 2.19 0.50 -2.48
C ASN A 224 3.40 -0.31 -2.04
N MET A 225 4.61 0.08 -2.49
CA MET A 225 5.82 -0.67 -2.19
C MET A 225 6.48 -0.34 -0.84
N SER A 226 5.78 0.34 0.08
CA SER A 226 6.31 0.59 1.43
C SER A 226 6.55 -0.71 2.20
N ILE A 227 5.74 -1.74 1.93
CA ILE A 227 5.86 -3.04 2.57
C ILE A 227 7.11 -3.80 2.12
N GLU A 228 7.52 -3.66 0.86
CA GLU A 228 8.80 -4.18 0.36
C GLU A 228 10.01 -3.48 1.00
N GLY A 229 9.87 -2.23 1.45
CA GLY A 229 10.85 -1.54 2.29
C GLY A 229 10.77 -1.90 3.77
N GLY A 230 9.85 -2.78 4.16
CA GLY A 230 9.64 -3.25 5.53
C GLY A 230 8.73 -2.38 6.39
N ALA A 231 8.18 -1.29 5.87
CA ALA A 231 7.25 -0.43 6.59
C ALA A 231 5.81 -0.91 6.41
N ARG A 232 5.03 -0.95 7.51
CA ARG A 232 3.62 -1.37 7.44
C ARG A 232 2.72 -0.38 6.71
N ALA A 233 3.10 0.90 6.70
CA ALA A 233 2.38 1.95 5.99
C ALA A 233 3.36 3.01 5.46
N GLY A 234 2.96 3.61 4.35
CA GLY A 234 3.56 4.80 3.78
C GLY A 234 2.54 5.94 3.77
N LEU A 235 2.99 7.19 3.82
CA LEU A 235 2.14 8.37 3.80
C LEU A 235 2.73 9.43 2.86
N ILE A 236 1.87 10.06 2.06
CA ILE A 236 2.18 11.30 1.34
C ILE A 236 1.15 12.33 1.78
N ALA A 237 1.62 13.53 2.14
CA ALA A 237 0.73 14.62 2.52
C ALA A 237 -0.19 14.99 1.33
N PRO A 238 -1.51 15.02 1.52
CA PRO A 238 -2.44 15.40 0.47
C PRO A 238 -2.24 16.88 0.09
N ASP A 239 -2.29 17.14 -1.21
CA ASP A 239 -2.17 18.48 -1.79
C ASP A 239 -3.18 18.66 -2.93
N GLU A 240 -3.01 19.72 -3.73
CA GLU A 240 -3.88 20.02 -4.87
C GLU A 240 -4.02 18.85 -5.85
N THR A 241 -2.98 18.03 -6.05
CA THR A 241 -3.03 16.84 -6.92
C THR A 241 -3.97 15.79 -6.33
N THR A 242 -3.88 15.57 -5.01
CA THR A 242 -4.79 14.66 -4.29
C THR A 242 -6.23 15.17 -4.33
N PHE A 243 -6.44 16.47 -4.09
CA PHE A 243 -7.77 17.06 -4.09
C PHE A 243 -8.40 17.01 -5.49
N ALA A 244 -7.63 17.30 -6.54
CA ALA A 244 -8.10 17.21 -7.91
C ALA A 244 -8.50 15.78 -8.29
N TYR A 245 -7.71 14.78 -7.88
CA TYR A 245 -8.04 13.37 -8.14
C TYR A 245 -9.31 12.93 -7.44
N VAL A 246 -9.47 13.27 -6.17
CA VAL A 246 -10.63 12.85 -5.36
C VAL A 246 -11.90 13.60 -5.77
N LYS A 247 -11.76 14.82 -6.31
CA LYS A 247 -12.90 15.60 -6.79
C LYS A 247 -13.71 14.79 -7.79
N ASP A 248 -15.03 14.88 -7.67
CA ASP A 248 -15.99 14.23 -8.55
C ASP A 248 -16.03 12.68 -8.51
N LYS A 249 -15.16 12.01 -7.74
CA LYS A 249 -15.28 10.56 -7.50
C LYS A 249 -16.66 10.19 -6.93
N PRO A 250 -17.18 8.98 -7.21
CA PRO A 250 -18.54 8.58 -6.86
C PRO A 250 -18.92 8.81 -5.39
N ARG A 251 -18.00 8.49 -4.47
CA ARG A 251 -18.21 8.61 -3.01
C ARG A 251 -17.52 9.81 -2.38
N ALA A 252 -16.86 10.65 -3.16
CA ALA A 252 -16.25 11.86 -2.63
C ALA A 252 -17.34 12.81 -2.08
N PRO A 253 -17.05 13.56 -1.00
CA PRO A 253 -18.00 14.52 -0.46
C PRO A 253 -18.39 15.57 -1.52
N LYS A 254 -19.60 16.13 -1.40
CA LYS A 254 -20.15 17.12 -2.36
C LYS A 254 -20.65 18.37 -1.62
N GLY A 255 -20.71 19.49 -2.34
CA GLY A 255 -21.23 20.76 -1.79
C GLY A 255 -20.53 21.18 -0.50
N ALA A 256 -21.28 21.59 0.52
CA ALA A 256 -20.71 22.03 1.80
C ALA A 256 -19.84 20.97 2.49
N ALA A 257 -20.13 19.68 2.31
CA ALA A 257 -19.30 18.61 2.85
C ALA A 257 -17.93 18.53 2.15
N TRP A 258 -17.87 18.86 0.86
CA TRP A 258 -16.60 18.97 0.13
C TRP A 258 -15.76 20.11 0.68
N ASP A 259 -16.36 21.28 0.89
CA ASP A 259 -15.64 22.45 1.38
C ASP A 259 -15.07 22.21 2.78
N ALA A 260 -15.85 21.57 3.66
CA ALA A 260 -15.40 21.17 4.99
C ALA A 260 -14.27 20.13 4.94
N ALA A 261 -14.41 19.11 4.09
CA ALA A 261 -13.38 18.10 3.90
C ALA A 261 -12.08 18.71 3.37
N LEU A 262 -12.17 19.57 2.35
CA LEU A 262 -11.02 20.25 1.76
C LEU A 262 -10.31 21.17 2.77
N ALA A 263 -11.07 21.88 3.60
CA ALA A 263 -10.52 22.71 4.67
C ALA A 263 -9.73 21.87 5.69
N TYR A 264 -10.27 20.71 6.09
CA TYR A 264 -9.58 19.76 6.95
C TYR A 264 -8.35 19.15 6.27
N TRP A 265 -8.47 18.67 5.02
CA TRP A 265 -7.38 18.00 4.32
C TRP A 265 -6.17 18.90 4.11
N LYS A 266 -6.36 20.22 3.94
CA LYS A 266 -5.26 21.19 3.88
C LYS A 266 -4.44 21.28 5.18
N THR A 267 -4.96 20.79 6.30
CA THR A 267 -4.23 20.70 7.58
C THR A 267 -3.40 19.42 7.73
N LEU A 268 -3.60 18.45 6.83
CA LEU A 268 -2.95 17.15 6.85
C LEU A 268 -1.57 17.22 6.20
N HIS A 269 -0.61 17.76 6.93
CA HIS A 269 0.82 17.72 6.61
C HIS A 269 1.61 17.75 7.91
N SER A 270 2.87 17.31 7.90
CA SER A 270 3.74 17.45 9.07
C SER A 270 3.96 18.91 9.44
N ASP A 271 3.88 19.23 10.73
CA ASP A 271 4.19 20.56 11.24
C ASP A 271 5.68 20.88 11.07
N GLU A 272 6.01 22.16 10.90
CA GLU A 272 7.40 22.59 10.91
C GLU A 272 8.07 22.23 12.25
N GLY A 273 9.21 21.55 12.18
CA GLY A 273 9.93 21.07 13.37
C GLY A 273 9.38 19.77 13.98
N ALA A 274 8.46 19.07 13.31
CA ALA A 274 8.03 17.73 13.71
C ALA A 274 9.22 16.74 13.79
N HIS A 275 9.20 15.86 14.78
CA HIS A 275 10.27 14.90 15.02
C HIS A 275 10.09 13.63 14.18
N PHE A 276 11.15 13.24 13.48
CA PHE A 276 11.26 11.94 12.82
C PHE A 276 12.38 11.14 13.47
N ASP A 277 12.09 9.91 13.89
CA ASP A 277 13.04 8.98 14.49
C ASP A 277 14.16 8.59 13.50
N LYS A 278 13.86 8.60 12.19
CA LYS A 278 14.81 8.31 11.11
C LYS A 278 14.54 9.21 9.90
N VAL A 279 15.61 9.71 9.29
CA VAL A 279 15.53 10.52 8.07
C VAL A 279 16.45 9.93 7.01
N VAL A 280 15.93 9.69 5.82
CA VAL A 280 16.68 9.26 4.63
C VAL A 280 16.46 10.30 3.54
N VAL A 281 17.54 10.74 2.89
CA VAL A 281 17.49 11.80 1.87
C VAL A 281 18.11 11.29 0.57
N LEU A 282 17.36 11.40 -0.53
CA LEU A 282 17.80 11.04 -1.86
C LEU A 282 17.76 12.28 -2.77
N ASP A 283 18.71 12.32 -3.70
CA ASP A 283 18.80 13.36 -4.73
C ASP A 283 18.19 12.81 -6.03
N ALA A 284 17.03 13.36 -6.41
CA ALA A 284 16.25 12.91 -7.56
C ALA A 284 17.05 12.97 -8.87
N GLN A 285 17.93 13.98 -9.02
CA GLN A 285 18.70 14.18 -10.25
C GLN A 285 19.75 13.09 -10.49
N LYS A 286 20.10 12.33 -9.45
CA LYS A 286 21.05 11.22 -9.53
C LYS A 286 20.39 9.87 -9.74
N LEU A 287 19.06 9.81 -9.75
CA LEU A 287 18.34 8.56 -9.96
C LEU A 287 18.38 8.18 -11.44
N PRO A 288 18.91 7.00 -11.82
CA PRO A 288 18.71 6.46 -13.15
C PRO A 288 17.34 5.74 -13.23
N PRO A 289 16.92 5.28 -14.41
CA PRO A 289 15.97 4.18 -14.52
C PRO A 289 16.54 2.93 -13.82
N ILE A 290 15.74 2.25 -13.01
CA ILE A 290 16.13 1.15 -12.12
C ILE A 290 15.28 -0.08 -12.40
N VAL A 291 15.91 -1.26 -12.30
CA VAL A 291 15.25 -2.55 -12.27
C VAL A 291 15.62 -3.32 -11.02
N SER A 292 14.68 -4.10 -10.49
CA SER A 292 14.99 -5.18 -9.54
C SER A 292 15.28 -6.46 -10.33
N TRP A 293 16.50 -6.98 -10.27
CA TRP A 293 16.95 -8.09 -11.12
C TRP A 293 16.94 -9.47 -10.42
N GLY A 294 16.93 -9.48 -9.10
CA GLY A 294 17.08 -10.70 -8.29
C GLY A 294 15.76 -11.26 -7.77
N SER A 295 15.84 -11.99 -6.65
CA SER A 295 14.69 -12.59 -5.98
C SER A 295 14.16 -11.76 -4.81
N SER A 296 14.77 -10.60 -4.55
CA SER A 296 14.32 -9.64 -3.54
C SER A 296 14.11 -8.25 -4.16
N PRO A 297 13.10 -7.47 -3.72
CA PRO A 297 12.87 -6.10 -4.18
C PRO A 297 14.04 -5.13 -3.93
N GLU A 298 14.95 -5.43 -3.00
CA GLU A 298 16.18 -4.65 -2.78
C GLU A 298 17.31 -4.99 -3.76
N ASP A 299 17.13 -6.01 -4.61
CA ASP A 299 18.11 -6.42 -5.62
C ASP A 299 18.06 -5.46 -6.82
N VAL A 300 18.37 -4.18 -6.59
CA VAL A 300 18.19 -3.12 -7.58
C VAL A 300 19.51 -2.73 -8.27
N VAL A 301 19.42 -2.43 -9.56
CA VAL A 301 20.50 -1.84 -10.36
C VAL A 301 19.91 -0.87 -11.38
N SER A 302 20.74 0.02 -11.92
CA SER A 302 20.36 0.81 -13.10
C SER A 302 20.03 -0.11 -14.28
N VAL A 303 19.07 0.27 -15.11
CA VAL A 303 18.79 -0.40 -16.40
C VAL A 303 20.04 -0.48 -17.27
N GLN A 304 20.94 0.50 -17.18
CA GLN A 304 22.23 0.49 -17.91
C GLN A 304 23.38 -0.12 -17.12
N GLY A 305 23.07 -0.71 -15.98
CA GLY A 305 24.01 -1.40 -15.13
C GLY A 305 24.26 -2.84 -15.56
N PHE A 306 24.86 -3.58 -14.62
CA PHE A 306 25.25 -4.96 -14.79
C PHE A 306 24.71 -5.79 -13.65
N VAL A 307 24.45 -7.07 -13.92
CA VAL A 307 24.18 -8.08 -12.89
C VAL A 307 25.37 -8.11 -11.93
N PRO A 308 25.18 -7.92 -10.62
CA PRO A 308 26.27 -7.75 -9.68
C PRO A 308 27.07 -9.05 -9.51
N ASN A 309 28.35 -8.90 -9.21
CA ASN A 309 29.24 -10.01 -8.94
C ASN A 309 29.35 -10.28 -7.43
N PRO A 310 28.89 -11.45 -6.94
CA PRO A 310 28.96 -11.77 -5.51
C PRO A 310 30.38 -11.78 -4.96
N ALA A 311 31.41 -12.02 -5.80
CA ALA A 311 32.80 -11.99 -5.36
C ALA A 311 33.24 -10.61 -4.83
N ASP A 312 32.58 -9.54 -5.28
CA ASP A 312 32.89 -8.16 -4.88
C ASP A 312 32.14 -7.75 -3.59
N ILE A 313 31.22 -8.59 -3.10
CA ILE A 313 30.43 -8.32 -1.90
C ILE A 313 31.19 -8.82 -0.68
N ALA A 314 31.62 -7.90 0.20
CA ALA A 314 32.36 -8.25 1.42
C ALA A 314 31.51 -9.01 2.46
N ASP A 315 30.25 -8.61 2.63
CA ASP A 315 29.33 -9.23 3.59
C ASP A 315 28.91 -10.64 3.13
N GLU A 316 29.20 -11.64 3.96
CA GLU A 316 29.01 -13.05 3.63
C GLU A 316 27.53 -13.44 3.46
N ASN A 317 26.64 -12.86 4.27
CA ASN A 317 25.21 -13.12 4.19
C ASN A 317 24.63 -12.54 2.90
N LYS A 318 24.97 -11.29 2.57
CA LYS A 318 24.58 -10.66 1.31
C LYS A 318 25.16 -11.41 0.12
N ARG A 319 26.44 -11.81 0.16
CA ARG A 319 27.07 -12.63 -0.89
C ARG A 319 26.29 -13.92 -1.13
N THR A 320 25.99 -14.65 -0.06
CA THR A 320 25.23 -15.91 -0.12
C THR A 320 23.82 -15.69 -0.66
N SER A 321 23.18 -14.59 -0.28
CA SER A 321 21.86 -14.22 -0.82
C SER A 321 21.92 -13.95 -2.33
N LYS A 322 22.90 -13.16 -2.82
CA LYS A 322 23.03 -12.88 -4.25
C LYS A 322 23.41 -14.11 -5.07
N LEU A 323 24.22 -15.02 -4.52
CA LEU A 323 24.51 -16.30 -5.16
C LEU A 323 23.23 -17.11 -5.41
N ARG A 324 22.35 -17.21 -4.41
CA ARG A 324 21.05 -17.88 -4.56
C ARG A 324 20.13 -17.16 -5.54
N ALA A 325 20.11 -15.82 -5.52
CA ALA A 325 19.32 -15.05 -6.48
C ALA A 325 19.77 -15.29 -7.92
N LEU A 326 21.08 -15.32 -8.17
CA LEU A 326 21.64 -15.58 -9.51
C LEU A 326 21.31 -16.99 -10.00
N ASP A 327 21.43 -18.00 -9.14
CA ASP A 327 21.07 -19.39 -9.45
C ASP A 327 19.59 -19.53 -9.79
N TYR A 328 18.71 -18.93 -8.97
CA TYR A 328 17.26 -18.93 -9.21
C TYR A 328 16.88 -18.20 -10.50
N MET A 329 17.47 -17.03 -10.76
CA MET A 329 17.17 -16.21 -11.93
C MET A 329 17.87 -16.73 -13.21
N GLY A 330 18.83 -17.65 -13.08
CA GLY A 330 19.64 -18.12 -14.20
C GLY A 330 20.55 -17.04 -14.81
N LEU A 331 21.01 -16.08 -14.00
CA LEU A 331 21.79 -14.92 -14.46
C LEU A 331 23.29 -15.08 -14.19
N THR A 332 24.11 -14.62 -15.13
CA THR A 332 25.58 -14.60 -15.00
C THR A 332 26.05 -13.24 -14.46
N PRO A 333 26.94 -13.20 -13.45
CA PRO A 333 27.59 -11.97 -13.01
C PRO A 333 28.24 -11.18 -14.15
N GLY A 334 28.09 -9.85 -14.14
CA GLY A 334 28.68 -8.97 -15.13
C GLY A 334 27.95 -8.92 -16.47
N THR A 335 26.84 -9.67 -16.64
CA THR A 335 25.93 -9.49 -17.79
C THR A 335 25.29 -8.10 -17.72
N LYS A 336 25.27 -7.35 -18.82
CA LYS A 336 24.51 -6.10 -18.87
C LYS A 336 23.03 -6.39 -18.75
N ILE A 337 22.31 -5.57 -18.00
CA ILE A 337 20.86 -5.74 -17.83
C ILE A 337 20.13 -5.67 -19.18
N THR A 338 20.60 -4.83 -20.10
CA THR A 338 20.05 -4.72 -21.46
C THR A 338 20.27 -5.95 -22.34
N ASP A 339 21.18 -6.85 -21.96
CA ASP A 339 21.52 -8.04 -22.74
C ASP A 339 20.70 -9.26 -22.28
N ILE A 340 19.89 -9.13 -21.23
CA ILE A 340 19.02 -10.19 -20.72
C ILE A 340 17.84 -10.37 -21.67
N ALA A 341 17.66 -11.59 -22.18
CA ALA A 341 16.51 -11.93 -23.02
C ALA A 341 15.22 -11.97 -22.18
N LEU A 342 14.16 -11.34 -22.69
CA LEU A 342 12.85 -11.32 -22.05
C LEU A 342 11.90 -12.29 -22.75
N ASP A 343 11.35 -13.24 -22.01
CA ASP A 343 10.34 -14.16 -22.55
C ASP A 343 8.94 -13.55 -22.59
N ARG A 344 8.62 -12.73 -21.57
CA ARG A 344 7.29 -12.13 -21.38
C ARG A 344 7.41 -10.76 -20.73
N VAL A 345 6.49 -9.88 -21.09
CA VAL A 345 6.34 -8.55 -20.48
C VAL A 345 4.91 -8.39 -20.02
N PHE A 346 4.74 -8.03 -18.74
CA PHE A 346 3.45 -7.73 -18.14
C PHE A 346 3.44 -6.26 -17.73
N ILE A 347 2.34 -5.56 -18.06
CA ILE A 347 2.10 -4.17 -17.68
C ILE A 347 0.76 -4.15 -16.94
N GLY A 348 0.74 -3.53 -15.76
CA GLY A 348 -0.41 -3.54 -14.85
C GLY A 348 0.01 -3.97 -13.45
N SER A 349 -0.86 -4.72 -12.76
CA SER A 349 -0.83 -4.98 -11.30
C SER A 349 -1.34 -3.79 -10.47
N CYS A 350 -1.22 -3.87 -9.14
CA CYS A 350 -1.71 -2.85 -8.22
C CYS A 350 -0.73 -1.69 -7.98
N THR A 351 0.53 -1.86 -8.37
CA THR A 351 1.61 -0.90 -8.13
C THR A 351 1.62 0.23 -9.13
#